data_AF-A0A9P4WXL4-F1
#
_entry.id   AF-A0A9P4WXL4-F1
#
_cell.length_a   1.000
_cell.length_b   1.000
_cell.length_c   1.000
_cell.angle_alpha   90.00
_cell.angle_beta   90.00
_cell.angle_gamma   90.00
#
_symmetry.space_group_name_H-M   'P 1'
#
loop_
_entity.id
_entity.type
_entity.pdbx_description
1 polymer ?
#
loop_
_entity_poly.entity_id
_entity_poly.type
_entity_poly.pdbx_seq_one_letter_code
_entity_poly.pdbx_strand_id
1 'polypeptide(L)'
;MIMADQTMTAGSDADSFDLAPDSPLNREKTCAAHASWVLELEQKPEFELVQVFSQQSEVTLEDAIHQLVDLTHKAALEEEIGNHCWVTACCFMELAARTAPDRQSRLVELLLSLRSVILTDSSTDAPLAFEDGEGIIWQDLPTFGYTIADEMGSFDGQEQDYTQEEAQKWENLTAFLGQVDANTSDSPSPLDFSQSWALTAFAWALEGSSSAGRPSELAVRLACIWFVYDADKLWFKVLDSQAEQNTLDRWNHWRQGLLECQSYFGNGTTPKLIAHALENMQRAQVNVS
;
A
#
# COMPACT_ATOMS: atom_id res chain seq x y z
N MET A 1 -16.69 -67.47 -30.91
CA MET A 1 -15.56 -66.84 -31.61
C MET A 1 -16.09 -65.69 -32.45
N ILE A 2 -16.31 -64.54 -31.79
CA ILE A 2 -16.50 -63.20 -32.37
C ILE A 2 -15.93 -62.24 -31.31
N MET A 3 -15.03 -61.36 -31.73
CA MET A 3 -14.34 -60.36 -30.91
C MET A 3 -15.27 -59.18 -30.57
N ALA A 4 -15.10 -58.62 -29.38
CA ALA A 4 -15.44 -57.25 -28.96
C ALA A 4 -15.05 -57.11 -27.48
N ASP A 5 -14.57 -56.02 -26.92
CA ASP A 5 -13.96 -54.80 -27.43
C ASP A 5 -13.24 -54.20 -26.21
N GLN A 6 -12.10 -53.55 -26.42
CA GLN A 6 -11.31 -52.93 -25.37
C GLN A 6 -12.06 -51.72 -24.78
N THR A 7 -12.17 -51.67 -23.45
CA THR A 7 -12.30 -50.40 -22.74
C THR A 7 -11.13 -50.27 -21.79
N MET A 8 -10.09 -49.56 -22.26
CA MET A 8 -9.08 -48.98 -21.39
C MET A 8 -9.74 -47.82 -20.64
N THR A 9 -9.96 -48.00 -19.34
CA THR A 9 -10.17 -46.88 -18.43
C THR A 9 -8.82 -46.20 -18.22
N ALA A 10 -8.56 -45.12 -18.94
CA ALA A 10 -7.50 -44.18 -18.60
C ALA A 10 -7.91 -43.48 -17.29
N GLY A 11 -7.22 -43.84 -16.20
CA GLY A 11 -7.25 -43.07 -14.97
C GLY A 11 -6.60 -41.72 -15.23
N SER A 12 -7.44 -40.70 -15.40
CA SER A 12 -7.07 -39.29 -15.32
C SER A 12 -7.14 -38.88 -13.84
N ASP A 13 -6.19 -39.37 -13.06
CA ASP A 13 -5.88 -38.79 -11.74
C ASP A 13 -4.75 -37.79 -11.99
N ALA A 14 -5.11 -36.54 -12.28
CA ALA A 14 -5.23 -35.50 -11.26
C ALA A 14 -3.85 -34.95 -10.87
N ASP A 15 -3.38 -34.00 -11.69
CA ASP A 15 -2.35 -32.99 -11.42
C ASP A 15 -2.76 -32.03 -10.27
N SER A 16 -3.36 -32.55 -9.20
CA SER A 16 -3.68 -31.80 -8.00
C SER A 16 -2.58 -32.03 -6.97
N PHE A 17 -1.36 -31.62 -7.30
CA PHE A 17 -0.35 -31.35 -6.27
C PHE A 17 -0.78 -30.05 -5.59
N ASP A 18 -1.60 -30.17 -4.54
CA ASP A 18 -1.81 -29.09 -3.56
C ASP A 18 -0.48 -28.85 -2.86
N LEU A 19 0.34 -28.02 -3.49
CA LEU A 19 1.56 -27.50 -2.90
C LEU A 19 1.15 -26.63 -1.71
N ALA A 20 1.88 -26.75 -0.60
CA ALA A 20 1.71 -25.85 0.53
C ALA A 20 1.77 -24.39 0.02
N PRO A 21 0.94 -23.47 0.58
CA PRO A 21 0.88 -22.08 0.15
C PRO A 21 2.28 -21.45 0.01
N ASP A 22 3.19 -21.82 0.92
CA ASP A 22 4.55 -21.27 1.03
C ASP A 22 5.63 -22.12 0.31
N SER A 23 5.23 -23.00 -0.61
CA SER A 23 6.19 -23.75 -1.44
C SER A 23 6.99 -22.77 -2.33
N PRO A 24 8.31 -22.94 -2.51
CA PRO A 24 9.11 -22.12 -3.43
C PRO A 24 8.54 -22.10 -4.86
N LEU A 25 7.92 -23.20 -5.28
CA LEU A 25 7.25 -23.32 -6.58
C LEU A 25 5.95 -22.50 -6.67
N ASN A 26 5.28 -22.22 -5.55
CA ASN A 26 4.15 -21.28 -5.50
C ASN A 26 4.65 -19.84 -5.52
N ARG A 27 5.70 -19.51 -4.75
CA ARG A 27 6.28 -18.16 -4.74
C ARG A 27 6.78 -17.76 -6.13
N GLU A 28 7.53 -18.63 -6.81
CA GLU A 28 8.00 -18.36 -8.19
C GLU A 28 6.85 -18.14 -9.17
N LYS A 29 5.76 -18.94 -9.08
CA LYS A 29 4.57 -18.74 -9.91
C LYS A 29 3.87 -17.42 -9.62
N THR A 30 3.74 -17.05 -8.34
CA THR A 30 3.17 -15.77 -7.93
C THR A 30 4.02 -14.60 -8.43
N CYS A 31 5.34 -14.68 -8.30
CA CYS A 31 6.25 -13.67 -8.83
C CYS A 31 6.16 -13.55 -10.36
N ALA A 32 6.10 -14.67 -11.08
CA ALA A 32 5.96 -14.67 -12.54
C ALA A 32 4.60 -14.09 -12.99
N ALA A 33 3.52 -14.42 -12.27
CA ALA A 33 2.19 -13.87 -12.53
C ALA A 33 2.16 -12.35 -12.28
N HIS A 34 2.74 -11.89 -11.16
CA HIS A 34 2.88 -10.47 -10.84
C HIS A 34 3.70 -9.74 -11.91
N ALA A 35 4.84 -10.30 -12.34
CA ALA A 35 5.66 -9.71 -13.40
C ALA A 35 4.91 -9.60 -14.74
N SER A 36 4.10 -10.62 -15.09
CA SER A 36 3.26 -10.57 -16.31
C SER A 36 2.20 -9.48 -16.20
N TRP A 37 1.52 -9.38 -15.05
CA TRP A 37 0.52 -8.34 -14.81
C TRP A 37 1.12 -6.94 -14.83
N VAL A 38 2.30 -6.75 -14.25
CA VAL A 38 3.05 -5.50 -14.31
C VAL A 38 3.32 -5.07 -15.75
N LEU A 39 3.73 -5.99 -16.63
CA LEU A 39 3.95 -5.67 -18.05
C LEU A 39 2.67 -5.24 -18.78
N GLU A 40 1.50 -5.71 -18.33
CA GLU A 40 0.20 -5.27 -18.84
C GLU A 40 -0.18 -3.89 -18.27
N LEU A 41 0.11 -3.64 -17.00
CA LEU A 41 -0.11 -2.35 -16.34
C LEU A 41 0.74 -1.25 -16.99
N GLU A 42 2.00 -1.53 -17.33
CA GLU A 42 2.91 -0.59 -18.00
C GLU A 42 2.43 -0.14 -19.39
N GLN A 43 1.50 -0.86 -20.00
CA GLN A 43 0.90 -0.50 -21.28
C GLN A 43 -0.33 0.40 -21.14
N LYS A 44 -0.76 0.68 -19.91
CA LYS A 44 -1.94 1.50 -19.62
C LYS A 44 -1.58 2.99 -19.70
N PRO A 45 -2.44 3.84 -20.30
CA PRO A 45 -2.19 5.27 -20.40
C PRO A 45 -2.06 5.94 -19.02
N GLU A 46 -2.75 5.42 -18.00
CA GLU A 46 -2.64 5.86 -16.62
C GLU A 46 -1.21 5.66 -16.08
N PHE A 47 -0.60 4.52 -16.39
CA PHE A 47 0.75 4.21 -15.93
C PHE A 47 1.77 5.15 -16.55
N GLU A 48 1.73 5.32 -17.88
CA GLU A 48 2.62 6.23 -18.60
C GLU A 48 2.51 7.65 -18.05
N LEU A 49 1.28 8.15 -17.87
CA LEU A 49 1.02 9.49 -17.34
C LEU A 49 1.63 9.68 -15.96
N VAL A 50 1.30 8.81 -15.00
CA VAL A 50 1.76 8.94 -13.62
C VAL A 50 3.28 8.74 -13.54
N GLN A 51 3.84 7.83 -14.34
CA GLN A 51 5.28 7.61 -14.44
C GLN A 51 5.99 8.86 -14.96
N VAL A 52 5.54 9.41 -16.09
CA VAL A 52 6.11 10.60 -16.71
C VAL A 52 6.05 11.78 -15.75
N PHE A 53 4.91 12.02 -15.11
CA PHE A 53 4.76 13.08 -14.12
C PHE A 53 5.72 12.91 -12.92
N SER A 54 5.86 11.68 -12.41
CA SER A 54 6.73 11.41 -11.26
C SER A 54 8.23 11.58 -11.57
N GLN A 55 8.65 11.35 -12.82
CA GLN A 55 10.05 11.36 -13.22
C GLN A 55 10.50 12.68 -13.88
N GLN A 56 9.60 13.39 -14.57
CA GLN A 56 9.92 14.59 -15.35
C GLN A 56 9.44 15.84 -14.62
N SER A 57 10.40 16.71 -14.25
CA SER A 57 10.11 17.96 -13.53
C SER A 57 9.36 19.00 -14.36
N GLU A 58 9.39 18.87 -15.67
CA GLU A 58 8.78 19.77 -16.65
C GLU A 58 7.26 19.59 -16.72
N VAL A 59 6.76 18.40 -16.39
CA VAL A 59 5.32 18.13 -16.38
C VAL A 59 4.73 18.75 -15.13
N THR A 60 3.80 19.69 -15.32
CA THR A 60 3.16 20.35 -14.19
C THR A 60 2.11 19.45 -13.55
N LEU A 61 1.82 19.69 -12.27
CA LEU A 61 0.76 19.00 -11.55
C LEU A 61 -0.60 19.20 -12.23
N GLU A 62 -0.86 20.42 -12.70
CA GLU A 62 -2.09 20.79 -13.42
C GLU A 62 -2.23 19.99 -14.72
N ASP A 63 -1.16 19.86 -15.51
CA ASP A 63 -1.18 19.08 -16.75
C ASP A 63 -1.42 17.59 -16.50
N ALA A 64 -0.84 17.03 -15.42
CA ALA A 64 -1.04 15.63 -15.05
C ALA A 64 -2.49 15.39 -14.58
N ILE A 65 -3.04 16.30 -13.78
CA ILE A 65 -4.44 16.25 -13.35
C ILE A 65 -5.37 16.34 -14.56
N HIS A 66 -5.18 17.32 -15.45
CA HIS A 66 -6.02 17.47 -16.65
C HIS A 66 -6.00 16.21 -17.52
N GLN A 67 -4.84 15.61 -17.73
CA GLN A 67 -4.77 14.36 -18.51
C GLN A 67 -5.46 13.18 -17.81
N LEU A 68 -5.35 13.05 -16.47
CA LEU A 68 -6.09 12.02 -15.74
C LEU A 68 -7.60 12.25 -15.84
N VAL A 69 -8.05 13.49 -15.71
CA VAL A 69 -9.45 13.88 -15.89
C VAL A 69 -9.97 13.54 -17.27
N ASP A 70 -9.20 13.82 -18.33
CA ASP A 70 -9.56 13.46 -19.70
C ASP A 70 -9.70 11.94 -19.87
N LEU A 71 -8.79 11.15 -19.27
CA LEU A 71 -8.90 9.68 -19.24
C LEU A 71 -10.15 9.24 -18.48
N THR A 72 -10.49 9.89 -17.36
CA THR A 72 -11.69 9.58 -16.58
C THR A 72 -12.97 9.83 -17.37
N HIS A 73 -13.07 10.98 -18.03
CA HIS A 73 -14.21 11.28 -18.88
C HIS A 73 -14.34 10.31 -20.04
N LYS A 74 -13.21 9.94 -20.66
CA LYS A 74 -13.20 8.92 -21.72
C LYS A 74 -13.70 7.57 -21.19
N ALA A 75 -13.20 7.11 -20.06
CA ALA A 75 -13.62 5.85 -19.44
C ALA A 75 -15.11 5.86 -19.05
N ALA A 76 -15.62 6.99 -18.54
CA ALA A 76 -17.04 7.14 -18.25
C ALA A 76 -17.92 7.03 -19.50
N LEU A 77 -17.49 7.62 -20.63
CA LEU A 77 -18.19 7.49 -21.92
C LEU A 77 -18.15 6.07 -22.49
N GLU A 78 -17.10 5.31 -22.17
CA GLU A 78 -16.90 3.94 -22.61
C GLU A 78 -17.48 2.89 -21.64
N GLU A 79 -18.15 3.33 -20.56
CA GLU A 79 -18.68 2.46 -19.49
C GLU A 79 -17.60 1.61 -18.78
N GLU A 80 -16.36 2.12 -18.72
CA GLU A 80 -15.17 1.44 -18.17
C GLU A 80 -14.63 2.14 -16.90
N ILE A 81 -15.49 2.89 -16.20
CA ILE A 81 -15.06 3.77 -15.12
C ILE A 81 -14.49 3.00 -13.91
N GLY A 82 -15.07 1.84 -13.56
CA GLY A 82 -14.54 0.97 -12.51
C GLY A 82 -13.13 0.50 -12.81
N ASN A 83 -12.93 0.00 -14.03
CA ASN A 83 -11.64 -0.48 -14.52
C ASN A 83 -10.59 0.64 -14.56
N HIS A 84 -10.96 1.83 -15.05
CA HIS A 84 -10.07 3.00 -15.05
C HIS A 84 -9.64 3.41 -13.62
N CYS A 85 -10.59 3.47 -12.68
CA CYS A 85 -10.27 3.80 -11.28
C CYS A 85 -9.35 2.74 -10.66
N TRP A 86 -9.62 1.45 -10.91
CA TRP A 86 -8.80 0.35 -10.40
C TRP A 86 -7.38 0.36 -11.00
N VAL A 87 -7.27 0.49 -12.33
CA VAL A 87 -5.97 0.62 -13.02
C VAL A 87 -5.19 1.80 -12.48
N THR A 88 -5.83 2.95 -12.28
CA THR A 88 -5.18 4.14 -11.71
C THR A 88 -4.62 3.83 -10.31
N ALA A 89 -5.40 3.21 -9.43
CA ALA A 89 -4.94 2.81 -8.10
C ALA A 89 -3.72 1.87 -8.16
N CYS A 90 -3.77 0.86 -9.04
CA CYS A 90 -2.65 -0.05 -9.28
C CYS A 90 -1.40 0.68 -9.78
N CYS A 91 -1.54 1.67 -10.66
CA CYS A 91 -0.42 2.48 -11.14
C CYS A 91 0.26 3.24 -9.99
N PHE A 92 -0.51 3.84 -9.09
CA PHE A 92 0.04 4.52 -7.91
C PHE A 92 0.81 3.55 -7.01
N MET A 93 0.25 2.35 -6.75
CA MET A 93 0.92 1.36 -5.91
C MET A 93 2.21 0.85 -6.57
N GLU A 94 2.18 0.48 -7.84
CA GLU A 94 3.35 -0.04 -8.54
C GLU A 94 4.45 1.03 -8.68
N LEU A 95 4.09 2.27 -8.97
CA LEU A 95 5.07 3.36 -9.05
C LEU A 95 5.61 3.75 -7.67
N ALA A 96 4.78 3.72 -6.62
CA ALA A 96 5.24 3.90 -5.25
C ALA A 96 6.24 2.81 -4.86
N ALA A 97 5.92 1.54 -5.11
CA ALA A 97 6.79 0.38 -4.88
C ALA A 97 8.17 0.52 -5.53
N ARG A 98 8.26 1.15 -6.71
CA ARG A 98 9.52 1.35 -7.44
C ARG A 98 10.27 2.64 -7.08
N THR A 99 9.60 3.58 -6.44
CA THR A 99 10.15 4.91 -6.17
C THR A 99 10.68 4.98 -4.75
N ALA A 100 11.97 5.33 -4.61
CA ALA A 100 12.57 5.52 -3.30
C ALA A 100 11.82 6.60 -2.50
N PRO A 101 11.71 6.47 -1.16
CA PRO A 101 10.82 7.32 -0.35
C PRO A 101 11.05 8.82 -0.51
N ASP A 102 12.31 9.24 -0.65
CA ASP A 102 12.74 10.63 -0.83
C ASP A 102 12.35 11.25 -2.19
N ARG A 103 11.87 10.42 -3.12
CA ARG A 103 11.43 10.80 -4.47
C ARG A 103 9.94 10.61 -4.70
N GLN A 104 9.17 10.23 -3.68
CA GLN A 104 7.73 9.97 -3.79
C GLN A 104 6.86 11.23 -3.66
N SER A 105 7.44 12.38 -3.29
CA SER A 105 6.68 13.62 -3.02
C SER A 105 5.74 14.03 -4.15
N ARG A 106 6.16 13.88 -5.41
CA ARG A 106 5.31 14.17 -6.57
C ARG A 106 4.12 13.21 -6.67
N LEU A 107 4.33 11.90 -6.46
CA LEU A 107 3.23 10.93 -6.45
C LEU A 107 2.21 11.24 -5.34
N VAL A 108 2.69 11.61 -4.16
CA VAL A 108 1.84 12.02 -3.03
C VAL A 108 1.04 13.27 -3.39
N GLU A 109 1.70 14.29 -3.94
CA GLU A 109 1.07 15.54 -4.34
C GLU A 109 -0.02 15.32 -5.41
N LEU A 110 0.24 14.47 -6.41
CA LEU A 110 -0.74 14.14 -7.43
C LEU A 110 -1.97 13.46 -6.85
N LEU A 111 -1.79 12.42 -6.02
CA LEU A 111 -2.91 11.70 -5.41
C LEU A 111 -3.78 12.62 -4.55
N LEU A 112 -3.16 13.44 -3.70
CA LEU A 112 -3.90 14.36 -2.82
C LEU A 112 -4.61 15.47 -3.61
N SER A 113 -3.98 15.98 -4.66
CA SER A 113 -4.57 17.01 -5.50
C SER A 113 -5.72 16.48 -6.34
N LEU A 114 -5.63 15.23 -6.79
CA LEU A 114 -6.70 14.55 -7.52
C LEU A 114 -8.00 14.50 -6.70
N ARG A 115 -7.91 14.32 -5.37
CA ARG A 115 -9.09 14.35 -4.47
C ARG A 115 -9.83 15.69 -4.42
N SER A 116 -9.17 16.77 -4.82
CA SER A 116 -9.78 18.10 -4.86
C SER A 116 -10.51 18.37 -6.19
N VAL A 117 -10.43 17.45 -7.14
CA VAL A 117 -11.08 17.55 -8.45
C VAL A 117 -12.52 17.05 -8.34
N ILE A 118 -13.46 17.91 -8.72
CA ILE A 118 -14.88 17.53 -8.85
C ILE A 118 -15.17 17.37 -10.34
N LEU A 119 -15.32 16.12 -10.76
CA LEU A 119 -15.78 15.79 -12.11
C LEU A 119 -17.30 15.87 -12.18
N THR A 120 -17.83 16.37 -13.29
CA THR A 120 -19.28 16.45 -13.53
C THR A 120 -19.68 15.51 -14.65
N ASP A 121 -20.76 14.77 -14.44
CA ASP A 121 -21.41 13.97 -15.46
C ASP A 121 -22.03 14.91 -16.52
N SER A 122 -21.67 14.68 -17.79
CA SER A 122 -22.04 15.57 -18.90
C SER A 122 -23.53 15.54 -19.27
N SER A 123 -24.28 14.55 -18.75
CA SER A 123 -25.71 14.38 -19.00
C SER A 123 -26.58 14.94 -17.87
N THR A 124 -26.07 15.00 -16.64
CA THR A 124 -26.83 15.38 -15.44
C THR A 124 -26.32 16.61 -14.72
N ASP A 125 -25.12 17.12 -15.06
CA ASP A 125 -24.39 18.17 -14.33
C ASP A 125 -24.13 17.84 -12.84
N ALA A 126 -24.37 16.60 -12.41
CA ALA A 126 -24.09 16.13 -11.07
C ALA A 126 -22.62 15.71 -10.93
N PRO A 127 -22.05 15.66 -9.71
CA PRO A 127 -20.76 15.02 -9.50
C PRO A 127 -20.73 13.61 -10.08
N LEU A 128 -19.67 13.30 -10.82
CA LEU A 128 -19.50 12.00 -11.46
C LEU A 128 -19.32 10.94 -10.37
N ALA A 129 -20.34 10.09 -10.23
CA ALA A 129 -20.35 9.03 -9.23
C ALA A 129 -19.64 7.79 -9.76
N PHE A 130 -19.05 7.04 -8.84
CA PHE A 130 -18.64 5.66 -9.07
C PHE A 130 -19.86 4.77 -9.29
N GLU A 131 -19.63 3.59 -9.87
CA GLU A 131 -20.63 2.56 -10.13
C GLU A 131 -21.64 2.43 -8.97
N ASP A 132 -22.93 2.35 -9.31
CA ASP A 132 -24.05 2.25 -8.36
C ASP A 132 -24.15 3.37 -7.29
N GLY A 133 -23.38 4.46 -7.43
CA GLY A 133 -23.40 5.58 -6.50
C GLY A 133 -22.55 5.38 -5.24
N GLU A 134 -21.59 4.45 -5.24
CA GLU A 134 -20.74 4.12 -4.08
C GLU A 134 -19.65 5.17 -3.74
N GLY A 135 -19.73 6.36 -4.32
CA GLY A 135 -18.84 7.48 -4.02
C GLY A 135 -18.71 8.44 -5.18
N ILE A 136 -18.05 9.57 -4.93
CA ILE A 136 -17.65 10.55 -5.95
C ILE A 136 -16.24 10.20 -6.41
N ILE A 137 -16.06 10.10 -7.72
CA ILE A 137 -14.77 9.76 -8.32
C ILE A 137 -13.72 10.78 -7.88
N TRP A 138 -12.52 10.27 -7.61
CA TRP A 138 -11.37 11.00 -7.09
C TRP A 138 -11.51 11.55 -5.67
N GLN A 139 -12.65 12.10 -5.29
CA GLN A 139 -12.86 12.56 -3.91
C GLN A 139 -12.80 11.40 -2.90
N ASP A 140 -13.54 10.32 -3.21
CA ASP A 140 -13.71 9.16 -2.32
C ASP A 140 -12.76 8.00 -2.65
N LEU A 141 -12.05 8.07 -3.79
CA LEU A 141 -11.07 7.07 -4.24
C LEU A 141 -11.58 5.62 -4.12
N PRO A 142 -12.71 5.29 -4.77
CA PRO A 142 -13.50 4.08 -4.50
C PRO A 142 -12.72 2.76 -4.65
N THR A 143 -11.69 2.75 -5.51
CA THR A 143 -10.88 1.56 -5.77
C THR A 143 -9.60 1.47 -4.94
N PHE A 144 -9.12 2.59 -4.37
CA PHE A 144 -7.84 2.62 -3.66
C PHE A 144 -7.86 1.76 -2.40
N GLY A 145 -8.98 1.72 -1.67
CA GLY A 145 -9.08 1.00 -0.41
C GLY A 145 -8.73 -0.48 -0.54
N TYR A 146 -9.38 -1.19 -1.46
CA TYR A 146 -9.12 -2.61 -1.67
C TYR A 146 -7.81 -2.85 -2.42
N THR A 147 -7.40 -1.98 -3.35
CA THR A 147 -6.09 -2.11 -4.02
C THR A 147 -4.93 -1.99 -3.03
N ILE A 148 -5.00 -1.04 -2.10
CA ILE A 148 -4.02 -0.91 -1.02
C ILE A 148 -4.06 -2.14 -0.12
N ALA A 149 -5.25 -2.67 0.17
CA ALA A 149 -5.38 -3.86 1.00
C ALA A 149 -4.79 -5.11 0.36
N ASP A 150 -4.96 -5.29 -0.95
CA ASP A 150 -4.34 -6.40 -1.68
C ASP A 150 -2.80 -6.28 -1.68
N GLU A 151 -2.27 -5.07 -1.93
CA GLU A 151 -0.82 -4.85 -1.96
C GLU A 151 -0.18 -4.96 -0.57
N MET A 152 -0.76 -4.34 0.46
CA MET A 152 -0.24 -4.37 1.82
C MET A 152 -0.50 -5.72 2.52
N GLY A 153 -1.61 -6.39 2.16
CA GLY A 153 -1.95 -7.73 2.64
C GLY A 153 -1.11 -8.84 2.00
N SER A 154 -0.36 -8.55 0.93
CA SER A 154 0.58 -9.50 0.32
C SER A 154 1.78 -9.82 1.20
N PHE A 155 2.04 -9.01 2.24
CA PHE A 155 3.13 -9.19 3.18
C PHE A 155 2.67 -9.88 4.47
N ASP A 156 3.39 -10.94 4.87
CA ASP A 156 3.27 -11.50 6.21
C ASP A 156 4.36 -10.91 7.12
N GLY A 157 3.95 -10.17 8.14
CA GLY A 157 4.86 -9.60 9.15
C GLY A 157 5.69 -10.62 9.94
N GLN A 158 5.38 -11.92 9.84
CA GLN A 158 6.19 -13.00 10.40
C GLN A 158 7.22 -13.56 9.41
N GLU A 159 7.14 -13.21 8.13
CA GLU A 159 8.04 -13.72 7.09
C GLU A 159 9.50 -13.31 7.38
N GLN A 160 10.37 -14.31 7.37
CA GLN A 160 11.82 -14.16 7.55
C GLN A 160 12.57 -14.35 6.24
N ASP A 161 11.95 -15.04 5.27
CA ASP A 161 12.54 -15.39 3.99
C ASP A 161 11.97 -14.47 2.91
N TYR A 162 12.65 -13.35 2.66
CA TYR A 162 12.31 -12.41 1.60
C TYR A 162 13.56 -12.00 0.84
N THR A 163 13.36 -11.63 -0.42
CA THR A 163 14.40 -11.04 -1.26
C THR A 163 14.60 -9.57 -0.92
N GLN A 164 15.75 -9.02 -1.30
CA GLN A 164 16.02 -7.58 -1.16
C GLN A 164 15.03 -6.73 -1.97
N GLU A 165 14.57 -7.23 -3.12
CA GLU A 165 13.63 -6.54 -3.98
C GLU A 165 12.25 -6.43 -3.32
N GLU A 166 11.75 -7.51 -2.72
CA GLU A 166 10.47 -7.49 -2.02
C GLU A 166 10.55 -6.58 -0.78
N ALA A 167 11.62 -6.67 0.01
CA ALA A 167 11.85 -5.75 1.13
C ALA A 167 11.82 -4.28 0.69
N GLN A 168 12.48 -3.96 -0.44
CA GLN A 168 12.48 -2.61 -0.99
C GLN A 168 11.08 -2.18 -1.47
N LYS A 169 10.32 -3.06 -2.14
CA LYS A 169 8.93 -2.82 -2.55
C LYS A 169 8.07 -2.43 -1.34
N TRP A 170 8.11 -3.23 -0.27
CA TRP A 170 7.27 -2.98 0.91
C TRP A 170 7.70 -1.75 1.70
N GLU A 171 9.01 -1.48 1.82
CA GLU A 171 9.50 -0.25 2.44
C GLU A 171 9.05 0.99 1.67
N ASN A 172 9.12 0.96 0.33
CA ASN A 172 8.70 2.06 -0.51
C ASN A 172 7.18 2.27 -0.43
N LEU A 173 6.38 1.21 -0.51
CA LEU A 173 4.92 1.29 -0.35
C LEU A 173 4.54 1.84 1.02
N THR A 174 5.15 1.33 2.09
CA THR A 174 4.88 1.80 3.46
C THR A 174 5.24 3.27 3.61
N ALA A 175 6.35 3.71 3.02
CA ALA A 175 6.74 5.12 3.04
C ALA A 175 5.78 6.01 2.25
N PHE A 176 5.27 5.53 1.12
CA PHE A 176 4.29 6.25 0.32
C PHE A 176 3.00 6.44 1.10
N LEU A 177 2.46 5.37 1.68
CA LEU A 177 1.24 5.43 2.49
C LEU A 177 1.42 6.29 3.74
N GLY A 178 2.58 6.21 4.41
CA GLY A 178 2.92 7.08 5.53
C GLY A 178 2.93 8.56 5.15
N GLN A 179 3.50 8.90 3.99
CA GLN A 179 3.49 10.27 3.48
C GLN A 179 2.09 10.74 3.07
N VAL A 180 1.29 9.87 2.45
CA VAL A 180 -0.09 10.17 2.11
C VAL A 180 -0.93 10.41 3.36
N ASP A 181 -0.80 9.55 4.38
CA ASP A 181 -1.54 9.68 5.64
C ASP A 181 -1.19 11.00 6.34
N ALA A 182 0.10 11.31 6.46
CA ALA A 182 0.60 12.50 7.13
C ALA A 182 0.10 13.82 6.52
N ASN A 183 -0.19 13.82 5.21
CA ASN A 183 -0.66 14.99 4.48
C ASN A 183 -2.18 15.02 4.28
N THR A 184 -2.89 14.01 4.80
CA THR A 184 -4.35 13.93 4.76
C THR A 184 -4.94 14.50 6.06
N SER A 185 -5.82 15.51 5.93
CA SER A 185 -6.38 16.26 7.07
C SER A 185 -7.90 16.11 7.23
N ASP A 186 -8.59 15.56 6.24
CA ASP A 186 -10.02 15.26 6.33
C ASP A 186 -10.28 14.06 7.24
N SER A 187 -11.43 14.09 7.93
CA SER A 187 -11.86 13.01 8.81
C SER A 187 -13.39 12.85 8.71
N PRO A 188 -13.90 11.66 8.34
CA PRO A 188 -13.15 10.48 7.90
C PRO A 188 -12.52 10.69 6.51
N SER A 189 -11.33 10.12 6.28
CA SER A 189 -10.69 10.10 4.97
C SER A 189 -10.51 8.68 4.46
N PRO A 190 -10.73 8.41 3.16
CA PRO A 190 -10.35 7.13 2.55
C PRO A 190 -8.83 6.89 2.55
N LEU A 191 -8.05 7.93 2.82
CA LEU A 191 -6.59 7.88 2.92
C LEU A 191 -6.07 7.91 4.37
N ASP A 192 -6.95 7.67 5.36
CA ASP A 192 -6.55 7.58 6.76
C ASP A 192 -6.04 6.16 7.11
N PHE A 193 -4.72 6.00 7.16
CA PHE A 193 -4.05 4.71 7.35
C PHE A 193 -3.49 4.48 8.76
N SER A 194 -3.44 5.53 9.60
CA SER A 194 -2.93 5.45 10.98
C SER A 194 -3.81 4.64 11.94
N GLN A 195 -5.01 4.22 11.51
CA GLN A 195 -5.88 3.30 12.26
C GLN A 195 -5.97 1.89 11.64
N SER A 196 -5.28 1.63 10.53
CA SER A 196 -5.27 0.33 9.85
C SER A 196 -3.84 -0.15 9.67
N TRP A 197 -3.19 0.25 8.58
CA TRP A 197 -1.89 -0.28 8.17
C TRP A 197 -0.74 0.07 9.11
N ALA A 198 -0.76 1.26 9.73
CA ALA A 198 0.23 1.61 10.74
C ALA A 198 0.14 0.67 11.96
N LEU A 199 -1.08 0.43 12.45
CA LEU A 199 -1.32 -0.43 13.60
C LEU A 199 -0.99 -1.89 13.30
N THR A 200 -1.28 -2.37 12.08
CA THR A 200 -0.87 -3.70 11.62
C THR A 200 0.66 -3.84 11.66
N ALA A 201 1.41 -2.84 11.16
CA ALA A 201 2.87 -2.86 11.20
C ALA A 201 3.40 -2.86 12.65
N PHE A 202 2.80 -2.08 13.55
CA PHE A 202 3.20 -2.07 14.97
C PHE A 202 2.86 -3.38 15.66
N ALA A 203 1.71 -3.99 15.35
CA ALA A 203 1.32 -5.27 15.91
C ALA A 203 2.33 -6.36 15.53
N TRP A 204 2.70 -6.43 14.24
CA TRP A 204 3.70 -7.38 13.75
C TRP A 204 5.08 -7.20 14.39
N ALA A 205 5.53 -5.96 14.55
CA ALA A 205 6.88 -5.67 15.01
C ALA A 205 7.05 -5.61 16.53
N LEU A 206 6.05 -5.10 17.26
CA LEU A 206 6.22 -4.58 18.63
C LEU A 206 5.22 -5.17 19.64
N GLU A 207 4.13 -5.78 19.18
CA GLU A 207 3.10 -6.34 20.09
C GLU A 207 3.12 -7.87 20.11
N GLY A 208 3.62 -8.50 19.04
CA GLY A 208 3.91 -9.91 18.99
C GLY A 208 2.67 -10.81 18.90
N SER A 209 2.78 -11.87 18.11
CA SER A 209 1.99 -13.08 18.31
C SER A 209 2.55 -13.79 19.55
N SER A 210 1.68 -14.36 20.39
CA SER A 210 1.95 -15.04 21.67
C SER A 210 3.02 -16.16 21.66
N SER A 211 3.70 -16.42 20.54
CA SER A 211 4.72 -17.43 20.34
C SER A 211 6.15 -16.84 20.31
N ALA A 212 6.63 -16.33 21.45
CA ALA A 212 8.04 -16.21 21.93
C ALA A 212 9.24 -16.00 20.94
N GLY A 213 9.02 -15.52 19.71
CA GLY A 213 10.03 -15.31 18.69
C GLY A 213 10.46 -13.85 18.59
N ARG A 214 11.68 -13.62 18.13
CA ARG A 214 12.17 -12.29 17.73
C ARG A 214 11.34 -11.78 16.54
N PRO A 215 10.94 -10.50 16.48
CA PRO A 215 10.24 -9.97 15.32
C PRO A 215 11.11 -10.00 14.06
N SER A 216 10.48 -10.14 12.89
CA SER A 216 11.15 -10.00 11.59
C SER A 216 11.84 -8.64 11.48
N GLU A 217 13.04 -8.61 10.88
CA GLU A 217 13.75 -7.36 10.63
C GLU A 217 12.91 -6.42 9.77
N LEU A 218 12.30 -6.94 8.72
CA LEU A 218 11.44 -6.17 7.83
C LEU A 218 10.23 -5.58 8.57
N ALA A 219 9.53 -6.36 9.39
CA ALA A 219 8.41 -5.85 10.18
C ALA A 219 8.81 -4.65 11.06
N VAL A 220 9.96 -4.73 11.74
CA VAL A 220 10.51 -3.63 12.53
C VAL A 220 10.82 -2.41 11.66
N ARG A 221 11.38 -2.62 10.47
CA ARG A 221 11.67 -1.53 9.52
C ARG A 221 10.38 -0.85 9.02
N LEU A 222 9.34 -1.61 8.66
CA LEU A 222 8.05 -1.05 8.24
C LEU A 222 7.40 -0.23 9.36
N ALA A 223 7.43 -0.74 10.60
CA ALA A 223 6.98 0.02 11.78
C ALA A 223 7.77 1.33 11.95
N CYS A 224 9.09 1.30 11.77
CA CYS A 224 9.91 2.51 11.84
C CYS A 224 9.55 3.53 10.74
N ILE A 225 9.25 3.08 9.53
CA ILE A 225 8.89 3.95 8.39
C ILE A 225 7.62 4.75 8.71
N TRP A 226 6.61 4.15 9.32
CA TRP A 226 5.42 4.88 9.80
C TRP A 226 5.79 5.99 10.78
N PHE A 227 6.65 5.72 11.77
CA PHE A 227 7.10 6.77 12.69
C PHE A 227 7.97 7.83 12.02
N VAL A 228 8.71 7.49 10.95
CA VAL A 228 9.51 8.49 10.22
C VAL A 228 8.61 9.46 9.44
N TYR A 229 7.59 8.97 8.75
CA TYR A 229 6.78 9.80 7.86
C TYR A 229 5.49 10.35 8.49
N ASP A 230 4.94 9.68 9.50
CA ASP A 230 3.59 9.96 10.00
C ASP A 230 3.50 10.11 11.53
N ALA A 231 4.64 10.25 12.24
CA ALA A 231 4.64 10.35 13.71
C ALA A 231 3.76 11.48 14.28
N ASP A 232 3.63 12.62 13.58
CA ASP A 232 2.83 13.74 14.06
C ASP A 232 1.33 13.41 14.08
N LYS A 233 0.81 12.77 13.02
CA LYS A 233 -0.59 12.35 12.95
C LYS A 233 -0.88 11.21 13.91
N LEU A 234 0.03 10.23 13.99
CA LEU A 234 -0.05 9.15 14.97
C LEU A 234 -0.11 9.70 16.41
N TRP A 235 0.76 10.66 16.74
CA TRP A 235 0.75 11.28 18.06
C TRP A 235 -0.53 12.10 18.30
N PHE A 236 -1.02 12.83 17.30
CA PHE A 236 -2.29 13.54 17.41
C PHE A 236 -3.44 12.59 17.76
N LYS A 237 -3.47 11.39 17.16
CA LYS A 237 -4.46 10.35 17.50
C LYS A 237 -4.26 9.78 18.91
N VAL A 238 -3.02 9.71 19.40
CA VAL A 238 -2.73 9.30 20.79
C VAL A 238 -3.35 10.26 21.82
N LEU A 239 -3.46 11.53 21.47
CA LEU A 239 -4.07 12.55 22.32
C LEU A 239 -5.60 12.55 22.28
N ASP A 240 -6.22 11.85 21.32
CA ASP A 240 -7.66 11.71 21.27
C ASP A 240 -8.14 10.77 22.39
N SER A 241 -8.85 11.34 23.36
CA SER A 241 -9.43 10.59 24.48
C SER A 241 -10.41 9.48 24.06
N GLN A 242 -10.92 9.52 22.83
CA GLN A 242 -11.82 8.51 22.28
C GLN A 242 -11.09 7.43 21.45
N ALA A 243 -9.77 7.56 21.25
CA ALA A 243 -9.00 6.57 20.51
C ALA A 243 -8.89 5.27 21.32
N GLU A 244 -9.55 4.22 20.85
CA GLU A 244 -9.46 2.89 21.46
C GLU A 244 -8.12 2.20 21.15
N GLN A 245 -7.54 2.49 19.98
CA GLN A 245 -6.38 1.79 19.46
C GLN A 245 -5.08 2.59 19.54
N ASN A 246 -5.09 3.90 19.35
CA ASN A 246 -3.90 4.74 19.48
C ASN A 246 -3.89 5.33 20.90
N THR A 247 -3.44 4.57 21.90
CA THR A 247 -3.42 5.03 23.29
C THR A 247 -2.00 5.46 23.71
N LEU A 248 -1.90 6.30 24.74
CA LEU A 248 -0.61 6.70 25.31
C LEU A 248 0.20 5.48 25.79
N ASP A 249 -0.48 4.48 26.36
CA ASP A 249 0.15 3.25 26.81
C ASP A 249 0.73 2.46 25.63
N ARG A 250 -0.03 2.31 24.53
CA ARG A 250 0.48 1.65 23.31
C ARG A 250 1.63 2.41 22.67
N TRP A 251 1.55 3.74 22.61
CA TRP A 251 2.65 4.57 22.12
C TRP A 251 3.95 4.36 22.91
N ASN A 252 3.87 4.35 24.23
CA ASN A 252 5.03 4.08 25.09
C ASN A 252 5.53 2.65 24.94
N HIS A 253 4.62 1.68 24.78
CA HIS A 253 4.95 0.28 24.50
C HIS A 253 5.71 0.15 23.17
N TRP A 254 5.25 0.79 22.09
CA TRP A 254 5.95 0.78 20.80
C TRP A 254 7.33 1.41 20.88
N ARG A 255 7.45 2.56 21.56
CA ARG A 255 8.75 3.22 21.79
C ARG A 255 9.72 2.29 22.52
N GLN A 256 9.26 1.60 23.56
CA GLN A 256 10.06 0.65 24.31
C GLN A 256 10.46 -0.57 23.46
N GLY A 257 9.53 -1.11 22.67
CA GLY A 257 9.80 -2.20 21.73
C GLY A 257 10.87 -1.85 20.69
N LEU A 258 10.88 -0.61 20.19
CA LEU A 258 11.94 -0.14 19.27
C LEU A 258 13.31 -0.06 19.96
N LEU A 259 13.37 0.40 21.21
CA LEU A 259 14.62 0.42 22.00
C LEU A 259 15.16 -1.00 22.23
N GLU A 260 14.28 -1.97 22.49
CA GLU A 260 14.66 -3.37 22.62
C GLU A 260 15.16 -3.95 21.30
N CYS A 261 14.48 -3.66 20.20
CA CYS A 261 14.89 -4.06 18.85
C CYS A 261 16.27 -3.54 18.46
N GLN A 262 16.66 -2.35 18.93
CA GLN A 262 17.99 -1.79 18.66
C GLN A 262 19.13 -2.71 19.11
N SER A 263 18.92 -3.48 20.19
CA SER A 263 19.89 -4.46 20.69
C SER A 263 19.98 -5.72 19.83
N TYR A 264 18.90 -6.07 19.12
CA TYR A 264 18.83 -7.28 18.31
C TYR A 264 19.49 -7.11 16.93
N PHE A 265 19.32 -5.95 16.30
CA PHE A 265 19.82 -5.68 14.94
C PHE A 265 21.18 -4.98 14.97
N GLY A 266 22.22 -5.59 15.56
CA GLY A 266 23.49 -4.89 15.82
C GLY A 266 24.28 -4.36 14.61
N ASN A 267 23.92 -4.73 13.37
CA ASN A 267 24.64 -4.35 12.14
C ASN A 267 23.67 -3.86 11.05
N GLY A 268 24.10 -2.94 10.18
CA GLY A 268 23.36 -2.54 8.98
C GLY A 268 22.61 -1.20 9.09
N THR A 269 21.53 -1.06 8.31
CA THR A 269 20.74 0.18 8.22
C THR A 269 19.60 0.24 9.23
N THR A 270 19.15 -0.90 9.75
CA THR A 270 18.01 -1.00 10.69
C THR A 270 18.21 -0.24 11.99
N PRO A 271 19.38 -0.27 12.68
CA PRO A 271 19.61 0.58 13.85
C PRO A 271 19.48 2.08 13.59
N LYS A 272 19.89 2.53 12.40
CA LYS A 272 19.79 3.94 12.01
C LYS A 272 18.33 4.32 11.79
N LEU A 273 17.56 3.43 11.17
CA LEU A 273 16.13 3.63 10.96
C LEU A 273 15.36 3.63 12.29
N ILE A 274 15.68 2.73 13.23
CA ILE A 274 15.13 2.73 14.60
C ILE A 274 15.45 4.04 15.31
N ALA A 275 16.71 4.50 15.27
CA ALA A 275 17.09 5.76 15.88
C ALA A 275 16.30 6.95 15.29
N HIS A 276 16.16 7.00 13.96
CA HIS A 276 15.40 8.05 13.28
C HIS A 276 13.90 8.00 13.60
N ALA A 277 13.31 6.81 13.75
CA ALA A 277 11.93 6.63 14.20
C ALA A 277 11.74 7.16 15.63
N LEU A 278 12.63 6.79 16.56
CA LEU A 278 12.60 7.27 17.95
C LEU A 278 12.76 8.80 18.06
N GLU A 279 13.60 9.40 17.22
CA GLU A 279 13.74 10.85 17.11
C GLU A 279 12.43 11.51 16.64
N ASN A 280 11.75 10.96 15.63
CA ASN A 280 10.48 11.47 15.14
C ASN A 280 9.34 11.29 16.15
N MET A 281 9.28 10.15 16.86
CA MET A 281 8.35 9.97 17.97
C MET A 281 8.57 11.03 19.05
N GLN A 282 9.81 11.28 19.44
CA GLN A 282 10.13 12.29 20.45
C GLN A 282 9.79 13.71 19.97
N ARG A 283 10.03 14.01 18.69
CA ARG A 283 9.69 15.29 18.05
C ARG A 283 8.18 15.53 18.09
N ALA A 284 7.38 14.55 17.67
CA ALA A 284 5.92 14.65 17.66
C ALA A 284 5.35 14.94 19.05
N GLN A 285 5.89 14.30 20.10
CA GLN A 285 5.50 14.56 21.48
C GLN A 285 5.75 16.01 21.92
N VAL A 286 6.88 16.59 21.52
CA VAL A 286 7.27 17.96 21.91
C VAL A 286 6.52 19.01 21.13
N ASN A 287 6.19 18.76 19.86
CA ASN A 287 5.52 19.76 19.00
C ASN A 287 4.04 20.01 19.36
N VAL A 288 3.42 19.09 20.10
CA VAL A 288 1.98 19.15 20.46
C VAL A 288 1.77 19.37 21.98
N SER A 289 2.85 19.54 22.76
CA SER A 289 2.79 19.90 24.20
C SER A 289 2.90 21.40 24.45
#